data_AF-A0A942L4F7-F1
#
_entry.id   AF-A0A942L4F7-F1
#
_cell.length_a   1.000
_cell.length_b   1.000
_cell.length_c   1.000
_cell.angle_alpha   90.00
_cell.angle_beta   90.00
_cell.angle_gamma   90.00
#
_symmetry.space_group_name_H-M   'P 1'
#
loop_
_entity.id
_entity.type
_entity.pdbx_description
1 polymer ?
#
loop_
_entity_poly.entity_id
_entity_poly.type
_entity_poly.pdbx_seq_one_letter_code
_entity_poly.pdbx_strand_id
1 'polypeptide(L)' 'MDDRNPWRFGPTRGELWFWLCASAGGFALIGVALALRGLPEGPAIAEVVGLATVVFGYLGGRSVKRLIRREHP' A
#
# COMPACT_ATOMS: atom_id res chain seq x y z
N MET A 1 28.60 5.43 -13.76
CA MET A 1 27.20 5.49 -13.33
C MET A 1 26.54 6.57 -14.16
N ASP A 2 25.44 6.28 -14.84
CA ASP A 2 24.80 7.22 -15.77
C ASP A 2 24.05 8.30 -14.97
N ASP A 3 24.61 9.51 -14.92
CA ASP A 3 24.04 10.67 -14.20
C ASP A 3 22.69 11.15 -14.78
N ARG A 4 22.20 10.54 -15.86
CA ARG A 4 20.96 10.94 -16.54
C ARG A 4 19.69 10.22 -16.08
N ASN A 5 19.75 9.28 -15.13
CA ASN A 5 18.52 8.64 -14.64
C ASN A 5 17.84 9.50 -13.55
N PRO A 6 16.69 10.15 -13.83
CA PRO A 6 15.99 10.99 -12.85
C PRO A 6 15.47 10.19 -11.64
N TRP A 7 15.42 8.86 -11.73
CA TRP A 7 14.92 7.97 -10.68
C TRP A 7 16.02 7.37 -9.81
N ARG A 8 17.27 7.85 -9.91
CA ARG A 8 18.41 7.34 -9.11
C ARG A 8 18.18 7.38 -7.60
N PHE A 9 17.45 8.39 -7.11
CA PHE A 9 17.09 8.55 -5.69
C PHE A 9 15.68 8.05 -5.37
N GLY A 10 15.04 7.38 -6.33
CA GLY A 10 13.72 6.78 -6.15
C GLY A 10 13.78 5.47 -5.36
N PRO A 11 12.65 5.02 -4.78
CA PRO A 11 12.56 3.71 -4.14
C PRO A 11 12.88 2.60 -5.13
N THR A 12 13.66 1.63 -4.69
CA THR A 12 14.10 0.49 -5.52
C THR A 12 12.89 -0.38 -5.92
N ARG A 13 13.00 -1.10 -7.05
CA ARG A 13 11.95 -2.04 -7.49
C ARG A 13 11.55 -3.06 -6.41
N GLY A 14 12.52 -3.52 -5.61
CA GLY A 14 12.27 -4.43 -4.49
C GLY A 14 11.45 -3.81 -3.36
N GLU A 15 11.74 -2.56 -2.97
CA GLU A 15 10.95 -1.84 -1.96
C GLU A 15 9.53 -1.59 -2.44
N LEU A 16 9.33 -1.25 -3.72
CA LEU A 16 7.98 -1.08 -4.28
C LEU A 16 7.16 -2.38 -4.19
N TRP A 17 7.76 -3.53 -4.48
CA TRP A 17 7.11 -4.83 -4.30
C TRP A 17 6.83 -5.15 -2.83
N PHE A 18 7.76 -4.84 -1.93
CA PHE A 18 7.56 -5.01 -0.50
C PHE A 18 6.35 -4.19 -0.01
N TRP A 19 6.28 -2.90 -0.34
CA TRP A 19 5.18 -2.03 0.04
C TRP A 19 3.85 -2.47 -0.58
N LEU A 20 3.87 -2.98 -1.81
CA LEU A 20 2.70 -3.56 -2.45
C LEU A 20 2.20 -4.81 -1.72
N CYS A 21 3.09 -5.75 -1.41
CA CYS A 21 2.74 -6.97 -0.67
C CYS A 21 2.25 -6.65 0.75
N ALA A 22 2.92 -5.72 1.45
CA ALA A 22 2.52 -5.31 2.80
C ALA A 22 1.13 -4.64 2.80
N SER A 23 0.84 -3.78 1.81
CA SER A 23 -0.47 -3.16 1.64
C SER A 23 -1.56 -4.20 1.32
N ALA A 24 -1.29 -5.12 0.39
CA ALA A 24 -2.21 -6.20 0.05
C ALA A 24 -2.48 -7.12 1.27
N GLY A 25 -1.44 -7.44 2.03
CA GLY A 25 -1.56 -8.19 3.29
C GLY A 25 -2.38 -7.45 4.33
N GLY A 26 -2.16 -6.14 4.50
CA GLY A 26 -2.94 -5.30 5.41
C GLY A 26 -4.44 -5.29 5.07
N PHE A 27 -4.77 -5.12 3.78
CA PHE A 27 -6.16 -5.22 3.32
C PHE A 27 -6.77 -6.61 3.51
N ALA A 28 -6.00 -7.67 3.24
CA ALA A 28 -6.46 -9.04 3.45
C ALA A 28 -6.76 -9.29 4.94
N LEU A 29 -5.88 -8.85 5.84
CA LEU A 29 -6.08 -8.99 7.29
C LEU A 29 -7.30 -8.20 7.78
N ILE A 30 -7.55 -7.00 7.25
CA ILE A 30 -8.77 -6.23 7.56
C ILE A 30 -10.01 -6.97 7.06
N GLY A 31 -9.99 -7.49 5.84
CA GLY A 31 -11.09 -8.29 5.30
C GLY A 31 -11.39 -9.52 6.17
N VAL A 32 -10.34 -10.24 6.59
CA VAL A 32 -10.47 -11.38 7.51
C VAL A 32 -11.01 -10.95 8.87
N ALA A 33 -10.50 -9.85 9.43
CA ALA A 33 -10.96 -9.33 10.71
C ALA A 33 -12.45 -8.96 10.68
N LEU A 34 -12.90 -8.30 9.60
CA LEU A 34 -14.32 -7.96 9.40
C LEU A 34 -15.18 -9.21 9.16
N ALA A 35 -14.66 -10.22 8.44
CA ALA A 35 -15.37 -11.47 8.21
C ALA A 35 -15.56 -12.29 9.49
N LEU A 36 -14.55 -12.33 10.37
CA LEU A 36 -14.59 -13.10 11.62
C LEU A 36 -15.30 -12.36 12.75
N ARG A 37 -15.13 -11.04 12.83
CA ARG A 37 -15.62 -10.22 13.95
C ARG A 37 -16.90 -9.46 13.63
N GLY A 38 -17.33 -9.43 12.37
CA GLY A 38 -18.43 -8.61 11.90
C GLY A 38 -18.02 -7.15 11.71
N LEU A 39 -18.98 -6.32 11.28
CA LEU A 39 -18.80 -4.87 11.14
C LEU A 39 -18.89 -4.20 12.52
N PRO A 40 -17.82 -3.55 13.02
CA PRO A 40 -17.90 -2.80 14.27
C PRO A 40 -19.00 -1.73 14.21
N GLU A 41 -19.85 -1.69 15.23
CA GLU A 41 -20.88 -0.66 15.33
C GLU A 41 -20.29 0.66 15.85
N GLY A 42 -20.70 1.78 15.24
CA GLY A 42 -20.27 3.12 15.64
C GLY A 42 -19.02 3.66 14.91
N PRO A 43 -18.39 4.73 15.45
CA PRO A 43 -17.31 5.46 14.77
C PRO A 43 -16.02 4.64 14.57
N ALA A 44 -15.82 3.59 15.34
CA ALA A 44 -14.61 2.76 15.30
C ALA A 44 -14.35 2.12 13.92
N ILE A 45 -15.41 1.80 13.14
CA ILE A 45 -15.24 1.35 11.74
C ILE A 45 -14.57 2.43 10.90
N ALA A 46 -15.04 3.67 11.02
CA ALA A 46 -14.58 4.76 10.19
C ALA A 46 -13.11 5.09 10.52
N GLU A 47 -12.75 4.99 11.79
CA GLU A 47 -11.37 5.16 12.24
C GLU A 47 -10.48 4.02 11.76
N VAL A 48 -10.84 2.76 12.01
CA VAL A 48 -9.94 1.63 11.71
C VAL A 48 -9.95 1.29 10.23
N VAL A 49 -11.11 1.02 9.65
CA VAL A 49 -11.24 0.62 8.24
C VAL A 49 -10.94 1.81 7.33
N GLY A 50 -11.42 3.01 7.69
CA GLY A 50 -11.17 4.21 6.90
C GLY A 50 -9.69 4.59 6.88
N LEU A 51 -9.04 4.68 8.04
CA LEU A 51 -7.63 5.04 8.12
C LEU A 51 -6.74 3.97 7.49
N ALA A 52 -7.05 2.69 7.71
CA ALA A 52 -6.30 1.62 7.07
C ALA A 52 -6.50 1.60 5.54
N THR A 53 -7.70 1.88 5.04
CA THR A 53 -7.95 1.99 3.60
C THR A 53 -7.17 3.15 2.99
N VAL A 54 -7.11 4.30 3.66
CA VAL A 54 -6.32 5.44 3.22
C VAL A 54 -4.82 5.10 3.20
N VAL A 55 -4.29 4.55 4.31
CA VAL A 55 -2.86 4.25 4.45
C VAL A 55 -2.43 3.16 3.48
N PHE A 56 -3.07 1.98 3.52
CA PHE A 56 -2.70 0.87 2.66
C PHE A 56 -3.05 1.16 1.20
N GLY A 57 -4.18 1.81 0.93
CA GLY A 57 -4.57 2.23 -0.42
C GLY A 57 -3.56 3.19 -1.04
N TYR A 58 -3.08 4.17 -0.27
CA TYR A 58 -2.05 5.09 -0.75
C TYR A 58 -0.70 4.38 -0.99
N LEU A 59 -0.22 3.59 -0.02
CA LEU A 59 1.06 2.90 -0.13
C LEU A 59 1.07 1.88 -1.27
N GLY A 60 0.02 1.05 -1.35
CA GLY A 60 -0.15 0.05 -2.41
C GLY A 60 -0.35 0.71 -3.77
N GLY A 61 -1.25 1.69 -3.87
CA GLY A 61 -1.53 2.41 -5.11
C GLY A 61 -0.33 3.17 -5.65
N ARG A 62 0.44 3.85 -4.79
CA ARG A 62 1.72 4.48 -5.15
C ARG A 62 2.70 3.44 -5.69
N SER A 63 2.77 2.29 -5.03
CA SER A 63 3.68 1.21 -5.41
C SER A 63 3.32 0.63 -6.78
N VAL A 64 2.04 0.30 -7.01
CA VAL A 64 1.53 -0.14 -8.32
C VAL A 64 1.83 0.89 -9.41
N LYS A 65 1.49 2.18 -9.16
CA LYS A 65 1.71 3.25 -10.14
C LYS A 65 3.18 3.36 -10.55
N ARG A 66 4.10 3.34 -9.58
CA ARG A 66 5.55 3.43 -9.84
C ARG A 66 6.11 2.16 -10.48
N LEU A 67 5.52 1.00 -10.20
CA LEU A 67 5.89 -0.25 -10.85
C LEU A 67 5.49 -0.25 -12.33
N ILE A 68 4.25 0.16 -12.64
CA ILE A 68 3.71 0.24 -14.00
C ILE A 68 4.47 1.29 -14.82
N ARG A 69 4.72 2.47 -14.25
CA ARG A 69 5.42 3.56 -14.93
C ARG A 69 6.93 3.39 -15.02
N ARG A 70 7.49 2.29 -14.48
CA ARG A 70 8.93 2.04 -14.41
C ARG A 70 9.71 3.22 -13.81
N GLU A 71 9.12 3.90 -12.83
CA GLU A 71 9.69 5.05 -12.11
C GLU A 71 10.60 4.56 -10.95
N HIS A 72 11.53 3.67 -11.29
CA HIS A 72 12.46 3.06 -10.35
C HIS A 72 13.77 2.75 -11.08
N PRO A 73 14.92 2.79 -10.36
CA PRO A 73 16.22 2.45 -10.93
C PRO A 73 16.33 0.97 -11.30
#